data_AF-A0A346PUN6-F1
#
_entry.id   AF-A0A346PUN6-F1
#
_cell.length_a   1.000
_cell.length_b   1.000
_cell.length_c   1.000
_cell.angle_alpha   90.00
_cell.angle_beta   90.00
_cell.angle_gamma   90.00
#
_symmetry.space_group_name_H-M   'P 1'
#
loop_
_entity.id
_entity.type
_entity.pdbx_description
1 polymer ?
#
loop_
_entity_poly.entity_id
_entity_poly.type
_entity_poly.pdbx_seq_one_letter_code
_entity_poly.pdbx_strand_id
1 'polypeptide(L)'
;MPGEDDTSSLSRRRVLQAAGTTITISAVATGSAAAQPDDLERASFLDGRCPEATIEPSMGPCEGASMGACADDHPATVELRAAVEETLEERYPDAGALADAGFKPYFDTLDHDDDGWSHWLSPEYIGDDVMLDPERPESVLVDNESWRSIGVMFIATLEGEAVEAPTVFEAGDDGFPGPVYEAEPLDLEAGGEHHAPHDDHRHEEADDHHDDHDHHEADDHGSDHDDHAHHPDGDPDHCAPWHAHTGLPGRFSWWFYRQAYEQDFADGDLRLPCRTPCMMHVWTVDHPEGVYAHDGPPAEYRDVAPADDPDLETDAEPGEDDLGWDVLPDDLVPDQRPDDFSPFDW
;
A
#
# COMPACT_ATOMS: atom_id res chain seq x y z
N MET A 1 -48.17 28.30 11.16
CA MET A 1 -47.68 27.16 11.94
C MET A 1 -46.23 26.95 11.52
N PRO A 2 -45.23 27.43 12.27
CA PRO A 2 -43.84 26.98 12.15
C PRO A 2 -43.51 25.93 13.23
N GLY A 3 -42.53 25.08 12.95
CA GLY A 3 -41.94 24.06 13.83
C GLY A 3 -41.66 22.78 13.02
N GLU A 4 -40.51 22.12 13.07
CA GLU A 4 -39.29 22.20 13.89
C GLU A 4 -38.15 21.50 13.10
N ASP A 5 -36.96 22.09 13.18
CA ASP A 5 -35.62 21.51 13.46
C ASP A 5 -35.10 20.31 12.64
N ASP A 6 -33.99 20.41 11.90
CA ASP A 6 -32.58 20.77 12.22
C ASP A 6 -31.79 19.64 12.91
N THR A 7 -30.98 18.93 12.13
CA THR A 7 -29.69 18.35 12.58
C THR A 7 -28.71 18.33 11.41
N SER A 8 -27.97 19.42 11.27
CA SER A 8 -26.75 19.51 10.49
C SER A 8 -25.61 18.69 11.13
N SER A 9 -25.13 17.65 10.46
CA SER A 9 -23.85 17.00 10.75
C SER A 9 -22.72 17.86 10.18
N LEU A 10 -22.15 18.73 11.01
CA LEU A 10 -20.95 19.49 10.66
C LEU A 10 -19.72 18.65 11.03
N SER A 11 -19.04 18.12 10.01
CA SER A 11 -17.75 17.44 10.11
C SER A 11 -16.68 18.39 10.67
N ARG A 12 -15.81 17.83 11.52
CA ARG A 12 -14.81 18.54 12.33
C ARG A 12 -13.63 19.12 11.52
N ARG A 13 -13.57 18.89 10.20
CA ARG A 13 -12.41 19.22 9.32
C ARG A 13 -12.24 20.69 8.91
N ARG A 14 -12.97 21.67 9.49
CA ARG A 14 -12.91 23.09 9.03
C ARG A 14 -12.53 24.15 10.05
N VAL A 15 -11.96 23.78 11.19
CA VAL A 15 -11.43 24.75 12.14
C VAL A 15 -9.97 24.44 12.42
N LEU A 16 -9.07 24.94 11.57
CA LEU A 16 -7.74 25.45 11.90
C LEU A 16 -7.11 26.04 10.62
N GLN A 17 -7.54 27.26 10.28
CA GLN A 17 -6.80 28.11 9.35
C GLN A 17 -6.50 29.42 10.08
N ALA A 18 -5.25 29.88 9.97
CA ALA A 18 -4.67 31.13 10.47
C ALA A 18 -3.89 31.08 11.79
N ALA A 19 -2.60 30.72 11.68
CA ALA A 19 -1.52 31.44 12.36
C ALA A 19 -0.21 31.26 11.58
N GLY A 20 0.09 32.19 10.68
CA GLY A 20 1.39 32.28 10.04
C GLY A 20 2.45 32.80 11.02
N THR A 21 3.49 32.02 11.26
CA THR A 21 4.73 32.46 11.91
C THR A 21 5.92 32.06 11.06
N THR A 22 6.57 33.06 10.48
CA THR A 22 7.86 32.94 9.80
C THR A 22 8.94 32.70 10.84
N ILE A 23 9.65 31.56 10.78
CA ILE A 23 10.88 31.33 11.53
C ILE A 23 12.04 31.30 10.54
N THR A 24 12.83 32.36 10.52
CA THR A 24 14.14 32.37 9.84
C THR A 24 15.18 31.73 10.76
N ILE A 25 15.74 30.59 10.37
CA ILE A 25 16.91 29.99 11.01
C ILE A 25 18.12 30.27 10.11
N SER A 26 19.10 31.00 10.62
CA SER A 26 20.41 31.12 9.99
C SER A 26 21.34 30.07 10.60
N ALA A 27 21.89 29.19 9.78
CA ALA A 27 23.01 28.32 10.19
C ALA A 27 24.23 28.64 9.33
N VAL A 28 25.29 29.12 9.98
CA VAL A 28 26.67 29.10 9.45
C VAL A 28 27.44 28.13 10.34
N ALA A 29 27.89 27.01 9.79
CA ALA A 29 28.89 26.17 10.42
C ALA A 29 29.77 25.51 9.34
N THR A 30 30.98 26.02 9.19
CA THR A 30 32.09 25.31 8.53
C THR A 30 32.72 24.36 9.53
N GLY A 31 32.76 23.05 9.24
CA GLY A 31 33.49 22.08 10.04
C GLY A 31 33.73 20.79 9.27
N SER A 32 34.99 20.49 8.99
CA SER A 32 35.44 19.25 8.34
C SER A 32 35.42 18.09 9.35
N ALA A 33 34.85 16.93 8.99
CA ALA A 33 34.91 15.72 9.80
C ALA A 33 35.61 14.58 9.04
N ALA A 34 36.60 13.98 9.69
CA ALA A 34 37.22 12.73 9.31
C ALA A 34 36.44 11.59 9.98
N ALA A 35 36.11 10.54 9.21
CA ALA A 35 35.32 9.41 9.66
C ALA A 35 35.97 8.68 10.85
N GLN A 36 35.21 8.50 11.93
CA GLN A 36 35.53 7.59 13.04
C GLN A 36 34.57 6.40 13.01
N PRO A 37 35.01 5.20 13.41
CA PRO A 37 34.28 3.94 13.23
C PRO A 37 33.14 3.68 14.24
N ASP A 38 32.53 4.73 14.81
CA ASP A 38 31.45 4.61 15.83
C ASP A 38 30.04 4.88 15.25
N ASP A 39 29.88 5.01 13.92
CA ASP A 39 28.61 5.31 13.24
C ASP A 39 27.60 4.14 13.18
N LEU A 40 27.91 2.98 13.76
CA LEU A 40 26.98 1.84 13.80
C LEU A 40 26.04 1.83 15.04
N GLU A 41 26.25 2.70 16.04
CA GLU A 41 25.33 2.82 17.19
C GLU A 41 24.13 3.75 16.92
N ARG A 42 24.14 4.54 15.83
CA ARG A 42 23.03 5.44 15.47
C ARG A 42 21.90 4.78 14.68
N ALA A 43 22.15 3.60 14.09
CA ALA A 43 21.13 2.74 13.51
C ALA A 43 20.18 2.11 14.57
N SER A 44 20.53 2.20 15.87
CA SER A 44 19.73 1.63 16.96
C SER A 44 18.39 2.36 17.23
N PHE A 45 18.07 3.45 16.53
CA PHE A 45 16.73 4.06 16.60
C PHE A 45 15.69 3.35 15.71
N LEU A 46 16.12 2.52 14.75
CA LEU A 46 15.24 1.81 13.80
C LEU A 46 14.98 0.34 14.21
N ASP A 47 15.89 -0.31 14.93
CA ASP A 47 15.88 -1.78 15.09
C ASP A 47 15.12 -2.33 16.31
N GLY A 48 14.56 -1.49 17.19
CA GLY A 48 13.98 -1.97 18.45
C GLY A 48 12.47 -2.28 18.44
N ARG A 49 11.72 -1.82 17.43
CA ARG A 49 10.24 -1.84 17.46
C ARG A 49 9.57 -2.44 16.23
N CYS A 50 10.27 -2.52 15.10
CA CYS A 50 9.75 -3.05 13.85
C CYS A 50 10.57 -4.28 13.44
N PRO A 51 10.33 -5.47 14.00
CA PRO A 51 11.14 -6.66 13.68
C PRO A 51 11.02 -7.08 12.20
N GLU A 52 9.98 -6.65 11.50
CA GLU A 52 9.71 -6.93 10.08
C GLU A 52 10.35 -5.92 9.10
N ALA A 53 10.85 -4.79 9.62
CA ALA A 53 11.48 -3.75 8.82
C ALA A 53 12.83 -4.22 8.26
N THR A 54 13.03 -4.06 6.95
CA THR A 54 14.31 -4.39 6.29
C THR A 54 14.92 -3.17 5.63
N ILE A 55 16.24 -3.22 5.38
CA ILE A 55 16.96 -2.17 4.62
C ILE A 55 16.79 -2.40 3.12
N GLU A 56 16.89 -3.65 2.67
CA GLU A 56 16.68 -4.01 1.27
C GLU A 56 15.18 -4.01 0.93
N PRO A 57 14.81 -3.86 -0.36
CA PRO A 57 13.44 -4.07 -0.82
C PRO A 57 12.87 -5.37 -0.26
N SER A 58 11.70 -5.27 0.36
CA SER A 58 11.01 -6.41 0.96
C SER A 58 9.54 -6.11 1.06
N MET A 59 8.76 -7.16 0.89
CA MET A 59 7.31 -7.17 1.01
C MET A 59 6.87 -8.41 1.77
N GLY A 60 5.69 -8.32 2.37
CA GLY A 60 5.02 -9.45 2.99
C GLY A 60 3.51 -9.39 2.73
N PRO A 61 2.83 -10.54 2.75
CA PRO A 61 1.38 -10.57 2.69
C PRO A 61 0.79 -9.81 3.88
N CYS A 62 -0.33 -9.14 3.64
CA CYS A 62 -1.11 -8.56 4.74
C CYS A 62 -1.83 -9.63 5.57
N GLU A 63 -2.31 -9.25 6.75
CA GLU A 63 -3.22 -10.12 7.52
C GLU A 63 -4.47 -10.41 6.68
N GLY A 64 -4.90 -11.67 6.65
CA GLY A 64 -6.01 -12.12 5.81
C GLY A 64 -5.68 -12.28 4.31
N ALA A 65 -4.50 -11.85 3.85
CA ALA A 65 -4.13 -11.96 2.45
C ALA A 65 -3.98 -13.44 2.02
N SER A 66 -4.46 -13.74 0.83
CA SER A 66 -4.37 -15.07 0.21
C SER A 66 -4.36 -14.94 -1.30
N MET A 67 -3.43 -15.64 -1.94
CA MET A 67 -3.43 -15.85 -3.39
C MET A 67 -4.15 -17.14 -3.79
N GLY A 68 -4.64 -17.92 -2.81
CA GLY A 68 -5.08 -19.31 -3.00
C GLY A 68 -6.20 -19.47 -4.02
N ALA A 69 -7.20 -18.59 -3.99
CA ALA A 69 -8.30 -18.58 -4.95
C ALA A 69 -8.11 -17.59 -6.12
N CYS A 70 -7.02 -16.80 -6.13
CA CYS A 70 -6.83 -15.78 -7.15
C CYS A 70 -6.61 -16.41 -8.53
N ALA A 71 -7.46 -16.05 -9.47
CA ALA A 71 -7.37 -16.49 -10.86
C ALA A 71 -7.75 -15.34 -11.80
N ASP A 72 -6.99 -15.19 -12.88
CA ASP A 72 -7.21 -14.14 -13.89
C ASP A 72 -8.54 -14.30 -14.63
N ASP A 73 -9.03 -15.53 -14.76
CA ASP A 73 -10.28 -15.87 -15.43
C ASP A 73 -11.48 -15.95 -14.47
N HIS A 74 -11.29 -15.64 -13.19
CA HIS A 74 -12.40 -15.54 -12.23
C HIS A 74 -13.33 -14.38 -12.63
N PRO A 75 -14.67 -14.55 -12.59
CA PRO A 75 -15.61 -13.48 -12.97
C PRO A 75 -15.36 -12.14 -12.27
N ALA A 76 -15.06 -12.18 -10.97
CA ALA A 76 -14.74 -10.98 -10.20
C ALA A 76 -13.46 -10.28 -10.68
N THR A 77 -12.38 -11.04 -10.98
CA THR A 77 -11.13 -10.47 -11.52
C THR A 77 -11.36 -9.84 -12.89
N VAL A 78 -12.13 -10.51 -13.76
CA VAL A 78 -12.46 -10.00 -15.10
C VAL A 78 -13.28 -8.73 -15.02
N GLU A 79 -14.29 -8.68 -14.14
CA GLU A 79 -15.12 -7.50 -13.93
C GLU A 79 -14.32 -6.32 -13.36
N LEU A 80 -13.49 -6.58 -12.33
CA LEU A 80 -12.61 -5.58 -11.75
C LEU A 80 -11.61 -5.01 -12.78
N ARG A 81 -10.88 -5.88 -13.50
CA ARG A 81 -9.93 -5.45 -14.53
C ARG A 81 -10.61 -4.65 -15.64
N ALA A 82 -11.80 -5.07 -16.09
CA ALA A 82 -12.53 -4.35 -17.12
C ALA A 82 -12.99 -2.96 -16.65
N ALA A 83 -13.44 -2.83 -15.40
CA ALA A 83 -13.83 -1.55 -14.83
C ALA A 83 -12.63 -0.59 -14.64
N VAL A 84 -11.47 -1.14 -14.26
CA VAL A 84 -10.20 -0.40 -14.21
C VAL A 84 -9.80 0.06 -15.61
N GLU A 85 -9.80 -0.84 -16.60
CA GLU A 85 -9.45 -0.54 -17.99
C GLU A 85 -10.34 0.58 -18.56
N GLU A 86 -11.66 0.49 -18.39
CA GLU A 86 -12.60 1.55 -18.79
C GLU A 86 -12.27 2.88 -18.12
N THR A 87 -11.96 2.88 -16.81
CA THR A 87 -11.61 4.12 -16.09
C THR A 87 -10.30 4.73 -16.59
N LEU A 88 -9.27 3.92 -16.83
CA LEU A 88 -8.01 4.41 -17.37
C LEU A 88 -8.20 4.95 -18.79
N GLU A 89 -8.96 4.27 -19.66
CA GLU A 89 -9.21 4.76 -21.02
C GLU A 89 -10.04 6.06 -21.06
N GLU A 90 -11.06 6.17 -20.22
CA GLU A 90 -12.03 7.28 -20.27
C GLU A 90 -11.65 8.49 -19.42
N ARG A 91 -11.03 8.27 -18.26
CA ARG A 91 -10.76 9.31 -17.26
C ARG A 91 -9.30 9.61 -17.07
N TYR A 92 -8.45 8.58 -17.08
CA TYR A 92 -7.03 8.72 -16.73
C TYR A 92 -6.10 8.09 -17.78
N PRO A 93 -6.17 8.48 -19.07
CA PRO A 93 -5.45 7.78 -20.14
C PRO A 93 -3.92 7.96 -20.11
N ASP A 94 -3.43 8.99 -19.45
CA ASP A 94 -2.01 9.37 -19.42
C ASP A 94 -1.68 10.26 -18.20
N ALA A 95 -0.38 10.53 -18.02
CA ALA A 95 0.15 11.39 -16.95
C ALA A 95 -0.46 12.80 -16.92
N GLY A 96 -0.84 13.32 -18.08
CA GLY A 96 -1.51 14.61 -18.22
C GLY A 96 -2.88 14.65 -17.57
N ALA A 97 -3.73 13.70 -17.97
CA ALA A 97 -5.06 13.55 -17.39
C ALA A 97 -5.01 13.30 -15.88
N LEU A 98 -4.01 12.58 -15.40
CA LEU A 98 -3.76 12.37 -13.97
C LEU A 98 -3.41 13.67 -13.25
N ALA A 99 -2.48 14.45 -13.79
CA ALA A 99 -2.11 15.76 -13.25
C ALA A 99 -3.32 16.70 -13.14
N ASP A 100 -4.14 16.77 -14.19
CA ASP A 100 -5.37 17.56 -14.23
C ASP A 100 -6.40 17.10 -13.20
N ALA A 101 -6.48 15.78 -12.97
CA ALA A 101 -7.34 15.18 -11.95
C ALA A 101 -6.79 15.34 -10.52
N GLY A 102 -5.60 15.92 -10.35
CA GLY A 102 -5.00 16.21 -9.05
C GLY A 102 -4.16 15.08 -8.47
N PHE A 103 -3.88 14.03 -9.24
CA PHE A 103 -2.91 13.01 -8.85
C PHE A 103 -1.52 13.60 -8.73
N LYS A 104 -0.73 13.05 -7.81
CA LYS A 104 0.62 13.46 -7.49
C LYS A 104 1.61 12.38 -7.92
N PRO A 105 2.61 12.74 -8.76
CA PRO A 105 3.61 11.78 -9.18
C PRO A 105 4.43 11.31 -7.99
N TYR A 106 4.75 10.03 -8.03
CA TYR A 106 5.51 9.30 -7.05
C TYR A 106 6.43 8.34 -7.80
N PHE A 107 7.69 8.73 -7.90
CA PHE A 107 8.74 7.90 -8.48
C PHE A 107 9.43 7.17 -7.33
N ASP A 108 9.55 5.85 -7.40
CA ASP A 108 10.21 5.06 -6.36
C ASP A 108 11.71 5.34 -6.33
N THR A 109 12.12 6.23 -5.43
CA THR A 109 13.44 6.90 -5.52
C THR A 109 14.63 6.11 -4.98
N LEU A 110 14.39 4.93 -4.41
CA LEU A 110 15.44 4.11 -3.81
C LEU A 110 15.65 2.77 -4.52
N ASP A 111 14.76 2.39 -5.43
CA ASP A 111 15.01 1.29 -6.35
C ASP A 111 15.77 1.84 -7.57
N HIS A 112 16.98 1.33 -7.78
CA HIS A 112 17.86 1.72 -8.88
C HIS A 112 17.61 0.89 -10.15
N ASP A 113 16.67 -0.04 -10.07
CA ASP A 113 16.20 -0.80 -11.20
C ASP A 113 15.10 0.06 -11.85
N ASP A 114 15.41 0.62 -13.01
CA ASP A 114 14.50 1.37 -13.87
C ASP A 114 13.38 0.42 -14.35
N ASP A 115 12.45 0.06 -13.45
CA ASP A 115 11.31 -0.79 -13.80
C ASP A 115 10.44 -0.12 -14.88
N GLY A 116 10.67 1.17 -15.13
CA GLY A 116 10.16 1.91 -16.27
C GLY A 116 8.70 2.29 -16.10
N TRP A 117 8.20 2.30 -14.87
CA TRP A 117 6.87 2.76 -14.53
C TRP A 117 6.92 3.59 -13.23
N SER A 118 5.85 4.32 -12.95
CA SER A 118 5.71 5.19 -11.78
C SER A 118 4.32 5.10 -11.19
N HIS A 119 4.22 5.40 -9.90
CA HIS A 119 2.94 5.56 -9.22
C HIS A 119 2.49 7.03 -9.31
N TRP A 120 1.19 7.23 -9.46
CA TRP A 120 0.55 8.52 -9.36
C TRP A 120 -0.54 8.40 -8.31
N LEU A 121 -0.38 9.07 -7.18
CA LEU A 121 -1.22 8.90 -5.99
C LEU A 121 -2.28 10.01 -5.94
N SER A 122 -3.51 9.69 -5.57
CA SER A 122 -4.58 10.66 -5.35
C SER A 122 -4.75 10.96 -3.86
N PRO A 123 -4.31 12.13 -3.35
CA PRO A 123 -4.57 12.50 -1.96
C PRO A 123 -6.05 12.63 -1.63
N GLU A 124 -6.90 12.88 -2.64
CA GLU A 124 -8.35 12.92 -2.44
C GLU A 124 -8.90 11.52 -2.16
N TYR A 125 -8.49 10.51 -2.93
CA TYR A 125 -9.05 9.16 -2.83
C TYR A 125 -8.43 8.37 -1.69
N ILE A 126 -7.13 8.53 -1.42
CA ILE A 126 -6.49 7.97 -0.21
C ILE A 126 -7.18 8.47 1.08
N GLY A 127 -7.65 9.72 1.08
CA GLY A 127 -8.23 10.39 2.23
C GLY A 127 -9.75 10.27 2.39
N ASP A 128 -10.44 9.51 1.53
CA ASP A 128 -11.90 9.40 1.50
C ASP A 128 -12.45 8.11 2.13
N ASP A 129 -13.76 7.95 2.13
CA ASP A 129 -14.49 6.86 2.79
C ASP A 129 -14.79 5.66 1.88
N VAL A 130 -14.04 5.51 0.79
CA VAL A 130 -14.20 4.44 -0.20
C VAL A 130 -12.86 3.81 -0.51
N MET A 131 -12.85 2.48 -0.63
CA MET A 131 -11.69 1.69 -1.04
C MET A 131 -12.12 0.73 -2.14
N LEU A 132 -11.17 0.31 -2.99
CA LEU A 132 -11.40 -0.69 -4.02
C LEU A 132 -12.49 -0.27 -5.01
N ASP A 133 -12.55 1.02 -5.32
CA ASP A 133 -13.44 1.60 -6.34
C ASP A 133 -12.66 1.79 -7.66
N PRO A 134 -12.93 1.00 -8.71
CA PRO A 134 -12.24 1.12 -9.99
C PRO A 134 -12.36 2.51 -10.61
N GLU A 135 -13.41 3.26 -10.30
CA GLU A 135 -13.64 4.61 -10.82
C GLU A 135 -12.80 5.69 -10.11
N ARG A 136 -12.28 5.37 -8.92
CA ARG A 136 -11.60 6.30 -7.99
C ARG A 136 -10.39 5.62 -7.33
N PRO A 137 -9.43 5.09 -8.12
CA PRO A 137 -8.29 4.36 -7.57
C PRO A 137 -7.37 5.28 -6.78
N GLU A 138 -6.87 4.82 -5.63
CA GLU A 138 -5.95 5.60 -4.80
C GLU A 138 -4.60 5.86 -5.50
N SER A 139 -4.22 4.98 -6.42
CA SER A 139 -3.03 5.11 -7.26
C SER A 139 -3.27 4.63 -8.69
N VAL A 140 -2.71 5.35 -9.66
CA VAL A 140 -2.61 4.93 -11.06
C VAL A 140 -1.15 4.65 -11.41
N LEU A 141 -0.91 3.56 -12.14
CA LEU A 141 0.40 3.10 -12.56
C LEU A 141 0.65 3.57 -13.98
N VAL A 142 1.72 4.32 -14.21
CA VAL A 142 2.04 4.95 -15.49
C VAL A 142 3.33 4.39 -16.04
N ASP A 143 3.33 4.00 -17.31
CA ASP A 143 4.54 3.63 -18.04
C ASP A 143 5.40 4.86 -18.30
N ASN A 144 6.66 4.87 -17.86
CA ASN A 144 7.50 6.05 -17.93
C ASN A 144 7.96 6.35 -19.37
N GLU A 145 8.00 5.36 -20.26
CA GLU A 145 8.40 5.59 -21.66
C GLU A 145 7.23 6.19 -22.47
N SER A 146 6.06 5.55 -22.46
CA SER A 146 4.88 5.95 -23.23
C SER A 146 4.02 7.03 -22.55
N TRP A 147 4.20 7.23 -21.24
CA TRP A 147 3.40 8.11 -20.36
C TRP A 147 1.94 7.70 -20.25
N ARG A 148 1.60 6.47 -20.65
CA ARG A 148 0.25 5.89 -20.59
C ARG A 148 0.00 5.21 -19.25
N SER A 149 -1.23 5.27 -18.79
CA SER A 149 -1.68 4.46 -17.66
C SER A 149 -1.73 2.98 -18.06
N ILE A 150 -1.18 2.10 -17.22
CA ILE A 150 -1.04 0.66 -17.47
C ILE A 150 -1.68 -0.22 -16.39
N GLY A 151 -2.12 0.38 -15.29
CA GLY A 151 -2.81 -0.30 -14.20
C GLY A 151 -3.15 0.65 -13.07
N VAL A 152 -3.66 0.10 -11.98
CA VAL A 152 -3.93 0.83 -10.74
C VAL A 152 -3.36 0.07 -9.56
N MET A 153 -3.08 0.81 -8.49
CA MET A 153 -2.83 0.21 -7.18
C MET A 153 -3.87 0.75 -6.22
N PHE A 154 -4.62 -0.17 -5.63
CA PHE A 154 -5.49 0.17 -4.51
C PHE A 154 -4.68 0.21 -3.23
N ILE A 155 -5.01 1.16 -2.35
CA ILE A 155 -4.37 1.32 -1.04
C ILE A 155 -5.45 1.12 0.01
N ALA A 156 -5.21 0.24 0.97
CA ALA A 156 -6.18 -0.10 2.00
C ALA A 156 -6.25 0.99 3.08
N THR A 157 -6.88 2.11 2.72
CA THR A 157 -7.10 3.27 3.58
C THR A 157 -8.56 3.69 3.56
N LEU A 158 -9.07 4.16 4.70
CA LEU A 158 -10.36 4.84 4.82
C LEU A 158 -10.19 6.08 5.69
N GLU A 159 -10.71 7.21 5.22
CA GLU A 159 -10.58 8.56 5.78
C GLU A 159 -9.11 9.03 5.97
N GLY A 160 -8.17 8.40 5.26
CA GLY A 160 -6.72 8.61 5.38
C GLY A 160 -6.03 7.70 6.40
N GLU A 161 -6.76 6.79 7.06
CA GLU A 161 -6.22 5.84 8.02
C GLU A 161 -6.09 4.46 7.38
N ALA A 162 -5.00 3.73 7.65
CA ALA A 162 -4.85 2.36 7.17
C ALA A 162 -5.90 1.44 7.81
N VAL A 163 -6.43 0.51 7.01
CA VAL A 163 -7.44 -0.47 7.43
C VAL A 163 -7.03 -1.89 7.05
N GLU A 164 -7.72 -2.88 7.62
CA GLU A 164 -7.62 -4.27 7.20
C GLU A 164 -8.06 -4.41 5.74
N ALA A 165 -7.27 -5.14 4.97
CA ALA A 165 -7.50 -5.29 3.54
C ALA A 165 -8.67 -6.24 3.25
N PRO A 166 -9.61 -5.88 2.36
CA PRO A 166 -10.77 -6.70 2.06
C PRO A 166 -10.40 -7.87 1.15
N THR A 167 -11.22 -8.93 1.14
CA THR A 167 -11.15 -9.91 0.06
C THR A 167 -11.67 -9.30 -1.24
N VAL A 168 -11.06 -9.66 -2.37
CA VAL A 168 -11.58 -9.29 -3.70
C VAL A 168 -12.79 -10.16 -4.04
N PHE A 169 -12.70 -11.46 -3.71
CA PHE A 169 -13.79 -12.43 -3.85
C PHE A 169 -13.53 -13.69 -3.01
N GLU A 170 -14.59 -14.42 -2.71
CA GLU A 170 -14.55 -15.81 -2.23
C GLU A 170 -14.73 -16.80 -3.41
N ALA A 171 -14.27 -18.05 -3.27
CA ALA A 171 -14.26 -19.08 -4.31
C ALA A 171 -15.65 -19.50 -4.81
N GLY A 172 -16.72 -19.02 -4.17
CA GLY A 172 -18.10 -19.21 -4.57
C GLY A 172 -18.75 -18.01 -5.26
N ASP A 173 -18.06 -16.88 -5.36
CA ASP A 173 -18.63 -15.63 -5.86
C ASP A 173 -18.73 -15.63 -7.38
N ASP A 174 -19.78 -14.99 -7.90
CA ASP A 174 -20.08 -14.91 -9.33
C ASP A 174 -19.76 -13.54 -9.96
N GLY A 175 -19.15 -12.63 -9.20
CA GLY A 175 -18.79 -11.29 -9.66
C GLY A 175 -18.02 -10.47 -8.64
N PHE A 176 -17.64 -9.26 -9.03
CA PHE A 176 -16.93 -8.33 -8.16
C PHE A 176 -17.92 -7.70 -7.16
N PRO A 177 -17.67 -7.75 -5.84
CA PRO A 177 -18.60 -7.25 -4.83
C PRO A 177 -18.79 -5.73 -4.88
N GLY A 178 -17.86 -5.01 -5.53
CA GLY A 178 -17.90 -3.55 -5.65
C GLY A 178 -17.02 -2.84 -4.61
N PRO A 179 -17.15 -1.50 -4.53
CA PRO A 179 -16.38 -0.69 -3.59
C PRO A 179 -16.70 -1.01 -2.13
N VAL A 180 -15.70 -0.82 -1.27
CA VAL A 180 -15.74 -1.06 0.17
C VAL A 180 -15.83 0.27 0.90
N TYR A 181 -16.75 0.36 1.88
CA TYR A 181 -17.05 1.59 2.63
C TYR A 181 -16.74 1.48 4.13
N GLU A 182 -16.51 0.26 4.62
CA GLU A 182 -16.27 -0.02 6.04
C GLU A 182 -15.21 -1.11 6.16
N ALA A 183 -14.20 -0.88 7.00
CA ALA A 183 -13.15 -1.84 7.34
C ALA A 183 -12.60 -1.53 8.74
N GLU A 184 -11.98 -2.52 9.39
CA GLU A 184 -11.39 -2.33 10.71
C GLU A 184 -10.07 -1.54 10.61
N PRO A 185 -9.82 -0.56 11.49
CA PRO A 185 -8.57 0.19 11.49
C PRO A 185 -7.35 -0.71 11.74
N LEU A 186 -6.25 -0.43 11.05
CA LEU A 186 -5.01 -1.18 11.13
C LEU A 186 -3.90 -0.31 11.72
N ASP A 187 -3.29 -0.79 12.81
CA ASP A 187 -2.17 -0.12 13.45
C ASP A 187 -0.86 -0.41 12.69
N LEU A 188 -0.31 0.61 12.02
CA LEU A 188 0.96 0.53 11.29
C LEU A 188 2.21 0.64 12.18
N GLU A 189 2.04 1.06 13.44
CA GLU A 189 3.12 1.27 14.42
C GLU A 189 3.29 0.07 15.35
N ALA A 190 2.26 -0.76 15.50
CA ALA A 190 2.31 -2.02 16.23
C ALA A 190 2.95 -3.12 15.38
N GLY A 191 4.29 -3.17 15.35
CA GLY A 191 5.01 -4.34 14.84
C GLY A 191 4.46 -5.60 15.53
N GLY A 192 3.94 -6.54 14.74
CA GLY A 192 3.00 -7.57 15.17
C GLY A 192 3.28 -8.14 16.55
N GLU A 193 2.52 -7.71 17.56
CA GLU A 193 2.35 -8.49 18.78
C GLU A 193 1.49 -9.68 18.38
N HIS A 194 2.16 -10.75 17.92
CA HIS A 194 1.57 -12.08 17.79
C HIS A 194 0.68 -12.31 19.01
N HIS A 195 -0.64 -12.37 18.79
CA HIS A 195 -1.58 -12.87 19.76
C HIS A 195 -1.17 -14.30 20.08
N ALA A 196 -0.29 -14.45 21.09
CA ALA A 196 0.00 -15.73 21.68
C ALA A 196 -1.34 -16.33 22.09
N PRO A 197 -1.69 -17.56 21.65
CA PRO A 197 -2.95 -18.15 22.01
C PRO A 197 -3.04 -18.17 23.54
N HIS A 198 -4.13 -17.62 24.06
CA HIS A 198 -4.48 -17.65 25.47
C HIS A 198 -4.67 -19.11 25.91
N ASP A 199 -3.55 -19.76 26.24
CA ASP A 199 -3.48 -21.10 26.81
C ASP A 199 -3.66 -20.97 28.32
N ASP A 200 -4.90 -20.70 28.76
CA ASP A 200 -5.27 -20.66 30.17
C ASP A 200 -6.47 -21.58 30.46
N HIS A 201 -6.26 -22.86 30.21
CA HIS A 201 -7.04 -23.92 30.83
C HIS A 201 -6.17 -24.70 31.83
N ARG A 202 -5.95 -24.07 32.99
CA ARG A 202 -5.62 -24.77 34.24
C ARG A 202 -6.76 -25.74 34.59
N HIS A 203 -6.58 -27.00 34.24
CA HIS A 203 -7.31 -28.08 34.88
C HIS A 203 -6.74 -28.31 36.28
N GLU A 204 -7.53 -27.96 37.29
CA GLU A 204 -7.29 -28.34 38.67
C GLU A 204 -7.39 -29.86 38.82
N GLU A 205 -6.32 -30.42 39.39
CA GLU A 205 -6.22 -31.80 39.81
C GLU A 205 -7.29 -32.13 40.86
N ALA A 206 -8.01 -33.24 40.64
CA ALA A 206 -8.65 -33.98 41.72
C ALA A 206 -8.58 -35.48 41.39
N ASP A 207 -7.72 -36.15 42.15
CA ASP A 207 -7.62 -37.61 42.29
C ASP A 207 -8.98 -38.25 42.60
N ASP A 208 -9.25 -39.43 42.05
CA ASP A 208 -9.45 -40.66 42.84
C ASP A 208 -9.91 -41.87 41.99
N HIS A 209 -9.07 -42.91 42.03
CA HIS A 209 -9.42 -44.31 42.28
C HIS A 209 -10.21 -45.19 41.27
N HIS A 210 -9.48 -46.25 40.85
CA HIS A 210 -9.79 -47.69 40.94
C HIS A 210 -10.34 -48.48 39.73
N ASP A 211 -9.55 -49.53 39.46
CA ASP A 211 -9.87 -50.92 39.12
C ASP A 211 -9.89 -51.38 37.65
N ASP A 212 -8.92 -52.26 37.40
CA ASP A 212 -8.95 -53.49 36.59
C ASP A 212 -10.15 -53.67 35.66
N HIS A 213 -9.89 -53.86 34.37
CA HIS A 213 -10.28 -55.08 33.66
C HIS A 213 -9.54 -55.21 32.32
N ASP A 214 -8.79 -56.31 32.19
CA ASP A 214 -8.48 -56.97 30.93
C ASP A 214 -9.76 -57.10 30.07
N HIS A 215 -9.65 -56.82 28.77
CA HIS A 215 -9.97 -57.75 27.67
C HIS A 215 -10.27 -57.03 26.34
N HIS A 216 -9.47 -57.43 25.34
CA HIS A 216 -9.85 -57.71 23.96
C HIS A 216 -10.14 -56.59 22.94
N GLU A 217 -9.45 -56.80 21.82
CA GLU A 217 -9.89 -56.62 20.43
C GLU A 217 -9.77 -55.23 19.82
N ALA A 218 -8.68 -55.12 19.03
CA ALA A 218 -8.62 -54.58 17.68
C ALA A 218 -9.87 -53.80 17.23
N ASP A 219 -9.77 -52.48 17.30
CA ASP A 219 -10.39 -51.62 16.31
C ASP A 219 -9.37 -50.58 15.85
N ASP A 220 -9.12 -50.68 14.55
CA ASP A 220 -8.38 -49.80 13.68
C ASP A 220 -9.12 -48.46 13.62
N HIS A 221 -8.84 -47.59 14.59
CA HIS A 221 -9.18 -46.18 14.49
C HIS A 221 -7.93 -45.45 14.02
N GLY A 222 -7.84 -45.32 12.70
CA GLY A 222 -7.11 -44.23 12.07
C GLY A 222 -7.68 -42.93 12.62
N SER A 223 -7.06 -42.44 13.69
CA SER A 223 -7.08 -41.01 13.95
C SER A 223 -6.28 -40.37 12.84
N ASP A 224 -6.98 -39.99 11.78
CA ASP A 224 -6.65 -38.81 10.99
C ASP A 224 -6.68 -37.62 11.96
N HIS A 225 -5.64 -37.53 12.80
CA HIS A 225 -5.18 -36.25 13.29
C HIS A 225 -4.50 -35.63 12.08
N ASP A 226 -5.32 -34.95 11.27
CA ASP A 226 -4.87 -33.83 10.44
C ASP A 226 -4.31 -32.78 11.40
N ASP A 227 -3.12 -33.07 11.91
CA ASP A 227 -2.15 -32.08 12.33
C ASP A 227 -1.70 -31.38 11.04
N HIS A 228 -2.61 -30.59 10.46
CA HIS A 228 -2.24 -29.51 9.57
C HIS A 228 -1.48 -28.51 10.42
N ALA A 229 -0.19 -28.80 10.59
CA ALA A 229 0.80 -27.76 10.77
C ALA A 229 0.56 -26.75 9.64
N HIS A 230 -0.12 -25.66 9.99
CA HIS A 230 -0.40 -24.51 9.14
C HIS A 230 0.90 -24.03 8.51
N HIS A 231 1.14 -24.47 7.27
CA HIS A 231 2.01 -23.74 6.38
C HIS A 231 1.26 -22.46 5.96
N PRO A 232 1.97 -21.34 5.77
CA PRO A 232 1.41 -20.01 5.49
C PRO A 232 0.94 -19.87 4.02
N ASP A 233 0.38 -20.95 3.48
CA ASP A 233 -0.32 -20.91 2.21
C ASP A 233 -1.77 -20.55 2.58
N GLY A 234 -2.19 -19.33 2.24
CA GLY A 234 -3.44 -18.71 2.67
C GLY A 234 -4.68 -19.56 2.41
N ASP A 235 -5.81 -19.14 3.00
CA ASP A 235 -7.09 -19.81 2.82
C ASP A 235 -7.37 -20.02 1.30
N PRO A 236 -7.51 -21.27 0.83
CA PRO A 236 -7.73 -21.56 -0.58
C PRO A 236 -9.10 -21.10 -1.07
N ASP A 237 -9.98 -20.67 -0.17
CA ASP A 237 -11.36 -20.33 -0.47
C ASP A 237 -11.57 -18.83 -0.74
N HIS A 238 -10.53 -17.97 -0.67
CA HIS A 238 -10.67 -16.56 -1.06
C HIS A 238 -9.44 -15.96 -1.77
N CYS A 239 -9.68 -14.90 -2.52
CA CYS A 239 -8.65 -14.09 -3.18
C CYS A 239 -8.54 -12.74 -2.48
N ALA A 240 -7.37 -12.49 -1.89
CA ALA A 240 -6.99 -11.25 -1.22
C ALA A 240 -5.51 -10.98 -1.51
N PRO A 241 -5.16 -10.48 -2.71
CA PRO A 241 -3.78 -10.37 -3.18
C PRO A 241 -3.08 -9.10 -2.64
N TRP A 242 -3.27 -8.82 -1.35
CA TRP A 242 -2.76 -7.64 -0.68
C TRP A 242 -1.41 -7.89 -0.02
N HIS A 243 -0.51 -6.92 -0.16
CA HIS A 243 0.81 -6.97 0.44
C HIS A 243 1.17 -5.62 1.05
N ALA A 244 2.11 -5.60 1.97
CA ALA A 244 2.70 -4.39 2.50
C ALA A 244 4.21 -4.39 2.22
N HIS A 245 4.77 -3.23 1.94
CA HIS A 245 6.21 -3.06 1.84
C HIS A 245 6.78 -2.90 3.25
N THR A 246 7.77 -3.74 3.57
CA THR A 246 8.52 -3.68 4.83
C THR A 246 9.97 -3.24 4.63
N GLY A 247 10.42 -3.20 3.37
CA GLY A 247 11.70 -2.65 2.97
C GLY A 247 11.76 -1.13 3.08
N LEU A 248 12.96 -0.62 3.34
CA LEU A 248 13.23 0.81 3.44
C LEU A 248 12.77 1.59 2.20
N PRO A 249 12.95 1.11 0.94
CA PRO A 249 12.47 1.80 -0.25
C PRO A 249 10.98 2.12 -0.19
N GLY A 250 10.10 1.11 -0.19
CA GLY A 250 8.64 1.34 -0.15
C GLY A 250 8.17 2.11 1.08
N ARG A 251 8.73 1.84 2.27
CA ARG A 251 8.38 2.57 3.50
C ARG A 251 8.77 4.04 3.45
N PHE A 252 9.98 4.33 2.93
CA PHE A 252 10.47 5.69 2.80
C PHE A 252 9.67 6.44 1.75
N SER A 253 9.40 5.79 0.62
CA SER A 253 8.58 6.36 -0.42
C SER A 253 7.19 6.72 0.15
N TRP A 254 6.48 5.82 0.85
CA TRP A 254 5.18 6.13 1.49
C TRP A 254 5.26 7.28 2.51
N TRP A 255 6.28 7.26 3.37
CA TRP A 255 6.54 8.37 4.29
C TRP A 255 6.74 9.68 3.54
N PHE A 256 7.53 9.69 2.46
CA PHE A 256 7.77 10.87 1.65
C PHE A 256 6.49 11.42 1.04
N TYR A 257 5.63 10.56 0.48
CA TYR A 257 4.31 10.96 -0.03
C TYR A 257 3.50 11.73 1.03
N ARG A 258 3.37 11.15 2.23
CA ARG A 258 2.66 11.77 3.35
C ARG A 258 3.24 13.13 3.73
N GLN A 259 4.57 13.28 3.73
CA GLN A 259 5.22 14.55 4.04
C GLN A 259 5.06 15.59 2.93
N ALA A 260 5.28 15.20 1.68
CA ALA A 260 5.30 16.10 0.54
C ALA A 260 3.89 16.59 0.16
N TYR A 261 2.88 15.72 0.30
CA TYR A 261 1.55 15.97 -0.27
C TYR A 261 0.43 16.06 0.77
N GLU A 262 0.49 15.32 1.89
CA GLU A 262 -0.52 15.39 2.96
C GLU A 262 -0.16 16.38 4.07
N GLN A 263 1.10 16.84 4.12
CA GLN A 263 1.63 17.83 5.06
C GLN A 263 1.58 17.40 6.53
N ASP A 264 1.73 16.11 6.81
CA ASP A 264 1.71 15.55 8.18
C ASP A 264 2.76 16.12 9.14
N PHE A 265 3.77 16.84 8.61
CA PHE A 265 4.68 17.65 9.40
C PHE A 265 3.94 18.69 10.28
N ALA A 266 2.77 19.18 9.86
CA ALA A 266 1.95 20.09 10.65
C ALA A 266 1.48 19.45 11.97
N ASP A 267 1.29 18.13 11.97
CA ASP A 267 0.82 17.35 13.10
C ASP A 267 1.98 16.69 13.89
N GLY A 268 3.20 16.76 13.36
CA GLY A 268 4.44 16.42 14.07
C GLY A 268 4.81 14.93 14.05
N ASP A 269 4.21 14.16 13.15
CA ASP A 269 4.59 12.76 12.94
C ASP A 269 5.68 12.66 11.87
N LEU A 270 6.89 12.37 12.33
CA LEU A 270 8.11 12.34 11.51
C LEU A 270 8.71 10.93 11.42
N ARG A 271 7.99 9.91 11.87
CA ARG A 271 8.55 8.57 11.93
C ARG A 271 8.29 7.82 10.63
N LEU A 272 9.33 7.13 10.19
CA LEU A 272 9.20 6.10 9.17
C LEU A 272 8.36 4.94 9.76
N PRO A 273 7.21 4.58 9.17
CA PRO A 273 6.33 3.54 9.71
C PRO A 273 7.01 2.17 9.64
N CYS A 274 6.55 1.15 10.37
CA CYS A 274 7.13 -0.20 10.30
C CYS A 274 6.89 -0.88 8.93
N ARG A 275 5.77 -0.54 8.27
CA ARG A 275 5.35 -1.00 6.94
C ARG A 275 4.43 0.03 6.28
N THR A 276 4.18 -0.11 4.99
CA THR A 276 3.11 0.65 4.30
C THR A 276 1.72 0.12 4.70
N PRO A 277 0.63 0.85 4.38
CA PRO A 277 -0.68 0.23 4.25
C PRO A 277 -0.64 -0.97 3.30
N CYS A 278 -1.67 -1.81 3.37
CA CYS A 278 -1.84 -2.90 2.41
C CYS A 278 -2.14 -2.33 1.03
N MET A 279 -1.51 -2.88 0.00
CA MET A 279 -1.62 -2.44 -1.38
C MET A 279 -1.92 -3.62 -2.28
N MET A 280 -2.66 -3.36 -3.36
CA MET A 280 -3.01 -4.36 -4.35
C MET A 280 -2.96 -3.75 -5.75
N HIS A 281 -2.09 -4.30 -6.59
CA HIS A 281 -2.01 -3.92 -8.00
C HIS A 281 -3.10 -4.62 -8.81
N VAL A 282 -3.61 -3.93 -9.82
CA VAL A 282 -4.46 -4.49 -10.89
C VAL A 282 -3.94 -3.98 -12.22
N TRP A 283 -3.32 -4.87 -12.99
CA TRP A 283 -2.77 -4.56 -14.30
C TRP A 283 -3.80 -4.68 -15.41
N THR A 284 -3.83 -3.70 -16.31
CA THR A 284 -4.65 -3.75 -17.54
C THR A 284 -3.87 -4.31 -18.73
N VAL A 285 -2.54 -4.21 -18.67
CA VAL A 285 -1.59 -4.86 -19.58
C VAL A 285 -1.36 -6.33 -19.16
N ASP A 286 -1.11 -7.20 -20.13
CA ASP A 286 -0.83 -8.61 -19.85
C ASP A 286 0.46 -8.77 -19.02
N HIS A 287 0.37 -9.57 -17.96
CA HIS A 287 1.46 -9.82 -17.02
C HIS A 287 1.69 -11.33 -16.86
N PRO A 288 2.93 -11.84 -16.96
CA PRO A 288 3.20 -13.28 -16.85
C PRO A 288 2.85 -13.88 -15.48
N GLU A 289 2.80 -13.06 -14.44
CA GLU A 289 2.42 -13.44 -13.07
C GLU A 289 0.94 -13.16 -12.74
N GLY A 290 0.15 -12.75 -13.74
CA GLY A 290 -1.29 -12.52 -13.62
C GLY A 290 -1.68 -11.09 -13.27
N VAL A 291 -2.99 -10.84 -13.18
CA VAL A 291 -3.58 -9.49 -13.07
C VAL A 291 -3.14 -8.76 -11.79
N TYR A 292 -2.91 -9.50 -10.71
CA TYR A 292 -2.52 -8.96 -9.40
C TYR A 292 -1.01 -9.04 -9.13
N ALA A 293 -0.19 -9.16 -10.17
CA ALA A 293 1.25 -9.23 -10.00
C ALA A 293 1.79 -8.02 -9.23
N HIS A 294 2.79 -8.25 -8.37
CA HIS A 294 3.42 -7.19 -7.61
C HIS A 294 4.21 -6.25 -8.50
N ASP A 295 5.10 -6.81 -9.32
CA ASP A 295 6.00 -6.04 -10.17
C ASP A 295 5.28 -5.51 -11.41
N GLY A 296 5.87 -4.49 -12.03
CA GLY A 296 5.39 -3.96 -13.30
C GLY A 296 5.52 -4.97 -14.44
N PRO A 297 4.61 -4.93 -15.42
CA PRO A 297 4.70 -5.78 -16.60
C PRO A 297 6.04 -5.58 -17.31
N PRO A 298 6.72 -6.65 -17.77
CA PRO A 298 7.96 -6.49 -18.50
C PRO A 298 7.76 -5.59 -19.73
N ALA A 299 8.77 -4.80 -20.09
CA ALA A 299 8.67 -3.80 -21.17
C ALA A 299 8.15 -4.38 -22.50
N GLU A 300 8.45 -5.65 -22.79
CA GLU A 300 7.96 -6.35 -24.00
C GLU A 300 6.43 -6.55 -24.04
N TYR A 301 5.73 -6.42 -22.91
CA TYR A 301 4.27 -6.45 -22.82
C TYR A 301 3.65 -5.04 -22.81
N ARG A 302 4.45 -4.00 -22.57
CA ARG A 302 4.03 -2.59 -22.50
C ARG A 302 4.16 -1.84 -23.83
N ASP A 303 4.22 -2.54 -24.96
CA ASP A 303 4.37 -1.95 -26.31
C ASP A 303 3.07 -1.24 -26.76
N VAL A 304 2.78 -0.12 -26.11
CA VAL A 304 1.66 0.77 -26.37
C VAL A 304 2.18 2.03 -27.06
N ALA A 305 1.40 2.59 -27.98
CA ALA A 305 1.76 3.86 -28.58
C ALA A 305 1.84 4.95 -27.49
N PRO A 306 2.89 5.80 -27.51
CA PRO A 306 3.01 6.91 -26.59
C PRO A 306 1.75 7.79 -26.51
N ALA A 307 1.59 8.50 -25.39
CA ALA A 307 0.53 9.48 -25.22
C ALA A 307 0.56 10.53 -26.34
N ASP A 308 -0.59 10.77 -26.95
CA ASP A 308 -0.73 11.79 -28.00
C ASP A 308 -0.93 13.16 -27.33
N ASP A 309 0.15 13.91 -27.13
CA ASP A 309 0.15 15.25 -26.51
C ASP A 309 -0.57 15.26 -25.13
N PRO A 310 0.12 14.82 -24.06
CA PRO A 310 -0.49 14.67 -22.74
C PRO A 310 -0.88 16.00 -22.07
N ASP A 311 -0.82 17.16 -22.77
CA ASP A 311 -1.17 18.49 -22.23
C ASP A 311 -0.42 18.86 -20.93
N LEU A 312 0.71 18.20 -20.66
CA LEU A 312 1.65 18.63 -19.63
C LEU A 312 2.41 19.85 -20.17
N GLU A 313 2.54 20.90 -19.36
CA GLU A 313 3.29 22.12 -19.72
C GLU A 313 4.82 21.85 -19.72
N THR A 314 5.30 20.99 -20.61
CA THR A 314 6.70 20.54 -20.75
C THR A 314 7.15 20.49 -22.21
N ASP A 315 8.46 20.56 -22.44
CA ASP A 315 9.09 20.41 -23.76
C ASP A 315 9.47 18.94 -24.06
N ALA A 316 9.28 18.02 -23.11
CA ALA A 316 9.59 16.60 -23.24
C ALA A 316 8.53 15.83 -24.06
N GLU A 317 8.95 14.79 -24.78
CA GLU A 317 8.09 14.05 -25.70
C GLU A 317 7.92 12.58 -25.26
N PRO A 318 6.67 12.09 -25.03
CA PRO A 318 6.41 10.68 -24.74
C PRO A 318 7.02 9.74 -25.80
N GLY A 319 7.73 8.70 -25.36
CA GLY A 319 8.46 7.75 -26.21
C GLY A 319 9.84 8.22 -26.66
N GLU A 320 10.22 9.48 -26.40
CA GLU A 320 11.59 9.98 -26.58
C GLU A 320 12.26 10.32 -25.25
N ASP A 321 11.50 10.87 -24.30
CA ASP A 321 11.94 11.23 -22.95
C ASP A 321 11.18 10.42 -21.89
N ASP A 322 11.91 9.87 -20.92
CA ASP A 322 11.30 9.15 -19.80
C ASP A 322 10.59 10.11 -18.84
N LEU A 323 9.41 9.73 -18.40
CA LEU A 323 8.66 10.43 -17.36
C LEU A 323 9.44 10.41 -16.05
N GLY A 324 9.66 11.58 -15.48
CA GLY A 324 10.48 11.77 -14.28
C GLY A 324 10.44 13.20 -13.78
N TRP A 325 11.03 13.45 -12.61
CA TRP A 325 11.03 14.78 -11.98
C TRP A 325 11.56 15.91 -12.86
N ASP A 326 12.49 15.62 -13.76
CA ASP A 326 13.15 16.63 -14.61
C ASP A 326 12.30 17.05 -15.83
N VAL A 327 11.27 16.27 -16.17
CA VAL A 327 10.37 16.57 -17.31
C VAL A 327 9.00 17.07 -16.87
N LEU A 328 8.66 16.95 -15.58
CA LEU A 328 7.39 17.41 -15.05
C LEU A 328 7.34 18.95 -14.89
N PRO A 329 6.17 19.57 -15.06
CA PRO A 329 5.92 20.94 -14.67
C PRO A 329 6.27 21.23 -13.19
N ASP A 330 6.79 22.43 -12.92
CA ASP A 330 7.25 22.86 -11.59
C ASP A 330 6.17 22.72 -10.48
N ASP A 331 4.89 22.81 -10.83
CA ASP A 331 3.77 22.72 -9.87
C ASP A 331 3.37 21.26 -9.52
N LEU A 332 3.85 20.29 -10.30
CA LEU A 332 3.74 18.86 -9.98
C LEU A 332 4.95 18.33 -9.21
N VAL A 333 6.08 19.04 -9.26
CA VAL A 333 7.29 18.68 -8.52
C VAL A 333 7.16 19.19 -7.08
N PRO A 334 7.37 18.34 -6.06
CA PRO A 334 7.34 18.78 -4.66
C PRO A 334 8.51 19.72 -4.35
N ASP A 335 8.33 20.62 -3.38
CA ASP A 335 9.34 21.60 -2.95
C ASP A 335 10.68 20.96 -2.54
N GLN A 336 10.64 19.71 -2.07
CA GLN A 336 11.80 18.88 -1.74
C GLN A 336 11.62 17.54 -2.43
N ARG A 337 12.65 17.11 -3.17
CA ARG A 337 12.67 15.79 -3.81
C ARG A 337 13.31 14.77 -2.86
N PRO A 338 13.05 13.48 -3.07
CA PRO A 338 13.64 12.43 -2.22
C PRO A 338 15.18 12.50 -2.12
N ASP A 339 15.88 12.85 -3.21
CA ASP A 339 17.35 13.03 -3.20
C ASP A 339 17.83 14.17 -2.31
N ASP A 340 16.96 15.13 -1.98
CA ASP A 340 17.27 16.24 -1.06
C ASP A 340 17.25 15.77 0.40
N PHE A 341 16.60 14.63 0.69
CA PHE A 341 16.61 13.98 1.99
C PHE A 341 17.83 13.06 2.08
N SER A 342 18.97 13.62 2.49
CA SER A 342 20.12 12.80 2.85
C SER A 342 19.72 11.85 4.00
N PRO A 343 19.79 10.51 3.83
CA PRO A 343 19.54 9.55 4.92
C PRO A 343 20.62 9.59 6.01
N PHE A 344 21.47 10.62 6.02
CA PHE A 344 22.56 10.85 6.97
C PHE A 344 22.49 12.22 7.67
N ASP A 345 21.46 13.05 7.41
CA ASP A 345 21.30 14.37 8.06
C ASP A 345 20.29 14.39 9.24
N TRP A 346 19.79 13.23 9.69
CA TRP A 346 18.93 13.08 10.88
C TRP A 346 19.66 12.70 12.19
#